data_AF-A0A9E5FZP3-F1
#
_entry.id   AF-A0A9E5FZP3-F1
#
_cell.length_a   1.000
_cell.length_b   1.000
_cell.length_c   1.000
_cell.angle_alpha   90.00
_cell.angle_beta   90.00
_cell.angle_gamma   90.00
#
_symmetry.space_group_name_H-M   'P 1'
#
loop_
_entity.id
_entity.type
_entity.pdbx_description
1 polymer ?
#
loop_
_entity_poly.entity_id
_entity_poly.type
_entity_poly.pdbx_seq_one_letter_code
_entity_poly.pdbx_strand_id
1 'polypeptide(L)'
;MFVHSAPTIIAVSPVLVAAVAAGTAIAIVAIWLMAVYNGLVTRRVRVQNGFSQIDVQLRRRHDLVPNLVATVKGYMQHERFTLEAVTSARAAAINARTAVSANPGDVGATLALANAEGALQAVLGQLMILMERYPDLKANNNALQLQEELVSTENRIAFARQAYNDAVMTFNTKLAVFPDVLVARLFSFTAAALFEADQSARALPNVDFNAPASLEAPRNTDNS
;
A
#
# COMPACT_ATOMS: atom_id res chain seq x y z
N MET A 1 55.17 29.47 -58.36
CA MET A 1 53.72 29.32 -58.61
C MET A 1 53.15 28.53 -57.44
N PHE A 2 52.67 29.21 -56.39
CA PHE A 2 52.10 28.56 -55.20
C PHE A 2 50.59 28.79 -55.22
N VAL A 3 49.83 27.74 -55.50
CA VAL A 3 48.36 27.76 -55.40
C VAL A 3 48.02 27.51 -53.93
N HIS A 4 47.53 28.54 -53.23
CA HIS A 4 46.91 28.40 -51.92
C HIS A 4 45.48 27.90 -52.14
N SER A 5 45.21 26.62 -51.85
CA SER A 5 43.85 26.10 -51.73
C SER A 5 43.24 26.66 -50.45
N ALA A 6 42.23 27.53 -50.56
CA ALA A 6 41.47 27.99 -49.41
C ALA A 6 40.77 26.78 -48.74
N PRO A 7 40.76 26.69 -47.40
CA PRO A 7 40.09 25.60 -46.70
C PRO A 7 38.58 25.66 -46.99
N THR A 8 38.04 24.59 -47.56
CA THR A 8 36.59 24.39 -47.69
C THR A 8 36.00 24.25 -46.30
N ILE A 9 35.41 25.33 -45.78
CA ILE A 9 34.54 25.26 -44.62
C ILE A 9 33.34 24.41 -45.03
N ILE A 10 33.21 23.22 -44.44
CA ILE A 10 32.06 22.34 -44.65
C ILE A 10 30.84 23.09 -44.11
N ALA A 11 30.08 23.73 -45.00
CA ALA A 11 28.82 24.35 -44.66
C ALA A 11 27.81 23.22 -44.35
N VAL A 12 27.66 22.90 -43.06
CA VAL A 12 26.65 21.94 -42.62
C VAL A 12 25.28 22.54 -42.93
N SER A 13 24.50 21.85 -43.77
CA SER A 13 23.17 22.31 -44.16
C SER A 13 22.28 22.52 -42.91
N PRO A 14 21.57 23.66 -42.78
CA PRO A 14 20.62 23.89 -41.69
C PRO A 14 19.60 22.76 -41.52
N VAL A 15 19.23 22.10 -42.63
CA VAL A 15 18.33 20.94 -42.63
C VAL A 15 18.95 19.73 -41.93
N LEU A 16 20.25 19.48 -42.14
CA LEU A 16 20.97 18.40 -41.46
C LEU A 16 21.06 18.66 -39.95
N VAL A 17 21.37 19.91 -39.56
CA VAL A 17 21.42 20.31 -38.15
C VAL A 17 20.06 20.11 -37.48
N ALA A 18 18.97 20.55 -38.12
CA ALA A 18 17.62 20.38 -37.60
C ALA A 18 17.21 18.91 -37.47
N ALA A 19 17.55 18.06 -38.45
CA ALA A 19 17.26 16.63 -38.42
C ALA A 19 18.01 15.92 -37.29
N VAL A 20 19.29 16.24 -37.08
CA VAL A 20 20.08 15.68 -35.97
C VAL A 20 19.50 16.15 -34.63
N ALA A 21 19.18 17.44 -34.49
CA ALA A 21 18.59 17.97 -33.27
C ALA A 21 17.25 17.31 -32.92
N ALA A 22 16.37 17.11 -33.92
CA ALA A 22 15.11 16.39 -33.75
C ALA A 22 15.32 14.93 -33.34
N GLY A 23 16.26 14.23 -33.99
CA GLY A 23 16.61 12.86 -33.64
C GLY A 23 17.14 12.73 -32.21
N THR A 24 18.03 13.65 -31.80
CA THR A 24 18.54 13.70 -30.42
C THR A 24 17.44 13.97 -29.41
N ALA A 25 16.53 14.91 -29.68
CA ALA A 25 15.40 15.19 -28.80
C ALA A 25 14.50 13.97 -28.61
N ILE A 26 14.19 13.25 -29.70
CA ILE A 26 13.39 12.00 -29.64
C ILE A 26 14.12 10.93 -28.81
N ALA A 27 15.42 10.75 -29.02
CA ALA A 27 16.20 9.79 -28.25
C ALA A 27 16.21 10.11 -26.74
N ILE A 28 16.35 11.38 -26.37
CA ILE A 28 16.29 11.83 -24.97
C ILE A 28 14.90 11.52 -24.36
N VAL A 29 13.82 11.83 -25.07
CA VAL A 29 12.45 11.55 -24.60
C VAL A 29 12.22 10.05 -24.45
N ALA A 30 12.70 9.24 -25.39
CA ALA A 30 12.56 7.78 -25.33
C ALA A 30 13.32 7.17 -24.13
N ILE A 31 14.57 7.60 -23.89
CA ILE A 31 15.37 7.16 -22.74
C ILE A 31 14.70 7.57 -21.44
N TRP A 32 14.21 8.81 -21.34
CA TRP A 32 13.49 9.30 -20.18
C TRP A 32 12.22 8.48 -19.89
N LEU A 33 11.41 8.22 -20.92
CA LEU A 33 10.18 7.44 -20.79
C LEU A 33 10.48 6.01 -20.31
N MET A 34 11.51 5.36 -20.86
CA MET A 34 11.95 4.03 -20.44
C MET A 34 12.39 4.02 -18.97
N ALA A 35 13.18 5.02 -18.55
CA ALA A 35 13.65 5.13 -17.18
C ALA A 35 12.50 5.32 -16.17
N VAL A 36 11.55 6.21 -16.48
CA VAL A 36 10.38 6.46 -15.61
C VAL A 36 9.48 5.23 -15.55
N TYR A 37 9.13 4.63 -16.70
CA TYR A 37 8.27 3.45 -16.74
C TYR A 37 8.85 2.30 -15.91
N ASN A 38 10.13 1.96 -16.10
CA ASN A 38 10.80 0.92 -15.33
C ASN A 38 10.83 1.26 -13.84
N GLY A 39 11.10 2.52 -13.49
CA GLY A 39 11.07 2.99 -12.10
C GLY A 39 9.69 2.82 -11.45
N LEU A 40 8.61 3.15 -12.14
CA LEU A 40 7.25 2.95 -11.66
C LEU A 40 6.89 1.47 -11.50
N VAL A 41 7.27 0.62 -12.46
CA VAL A 41 7.07 -0.84 -12.37
C VAL A 41 7.80 -1.43 -11.18
N THR A 42 9.08 -1.09 -10.97
CA THR A 42 9.87 -1.57 -9.83
C THR A 42 9.21 -1.19 -8.50
N ARG A 43 8.65 0.03 -8.39
CA ARG A 43 7.95 0.48 -7.19
C ARG A 43 6.64 -0.26 -6.95
N ARG A 44 5.86 -0.52 -8.00
CA ARG A 44 4.66 -1.35 -7.91
C ARG A 44 4.98 -2.76 -7.40
N VAL A 45 6.04 -3.38 -7.92
CA VAL A 45 6.50 -4.70 -7.45
C VAL A 45 6.91 -4.64 -5.97
N ARG A 46 7.55 -3.54 -5.53
CA ARG A 46 7.89 -3.36 -4.10
C ARG A 46 6.65 -3.28 -3.21
N VAL A 47 5.59 -2.60 -3.65
CA VAL A 47 4.29 -2.56 -2.95
C VAL A 47 3.71 -3.97 -2.83
N GLN A 48 3.68 -4.73 -3.92
CA GLN A 48 3.20 -6.13 -3.91
C GLN A 48 4.02 -7.01 -2.97
N ASN A 49 5.36 -6.90 -3.00
CA ASN A 49 6.24 -7.64 -2.10
C ASN A 49 6.04 -7.25 -0.63
N GLY A 50 5.76 -5.97 -0.34
CA GLY A 50 5.39 -5.51 0.99
C GLY A 50 4.10 -6.16 1.47
N PHE A 51 3.08 -6.23 0.61
CA PHE A 51 1.81 -6.87 0.94
C PHE A 51 1.98 -8.37 1.19
N SER A 52 2.77 -9.08 0.37
CA SER A 52 3.06 -10.50 0.57
C SER A 52 3.65 -10.80 1.94
N GLN A 53 4.47 -9.89 2.50
CA GLN A 53 5.01 -10.05 3.85
C GLN A 53 3.93 -9.92 4.92
N ILE A 54 2.95 -9.03 4.74
CA ILE A 54 1.78 -8.91 5.61
C ILE A 54 0.95 -10.20 5.51
N ASP A 55 0.61 -10.65 4.29
CA ASP A 55 -0.27 -11.79 4.04
C ASP A 55 0.18 -13.08 4.75
N VAL A 56 1.50 -13.37 4.73
CA VAL A 56 2.07 -14.52 5.45
C VAL A 56 1.77 -14.46 6.95
N GLN A 57 1.87 -13.28 7.58
CA GLN A 57 1.60 -13.13 9.01
C GLN A 57 0.09 -13.15 9.31
N LEU A 58 -0.75 -12.57 8.43
CA LEU A 58 -2.21 -12.66 8.56
C LEU A 58 -2.66 -14.12 8.51
N ARG A 59 -2.11 -14.91 7.58
CA ARG A 59 -2.38 -16.35 7.50
C ARG A 59 -1.99 -17.08 8.77
N ARG A 60 -0.79 -16.83 9.30
CA ARG A 60 -0.37 -17.41 10.58
C ARG A 60 -1.36 -17.06 11.71
N ARG A 61 -1.74 -15.78 11.84
CA ARG A 61 -2.71 -15.34 12.85
C ARG A 61 -4.03 -16.10 12.71
N HIS A 62 -4.57 -16.19 11.50
CA HIS A 62 -5.80 -16.92 11.22
C HIS A 62 -5.68 -18.41 11.56
N ASP A 63 -4.53 -19.04 11.33
CA ASP A 63 -4.34 -20.46 11.62
C ASP A 63 -4.20 -20.74 13.13
N LEU A 64 -3.73 -19.76 13.92
CA LEU A 64 -3.61 -19.86 15.38
C LEU A 64 -4.94 -19.68 16.13
N VAL A 65 -5.85 -18.83 15.63
CA VAL A 65 -7.11 -18.48 16.33
C VAL A 65 -7.97 -19.70 16.70
N PRO A 66 -8.21 -20.71 15.83
CA PRO A 66 -9.02 -21.87 16.19
C PRO A 66 -8.42 -22.68 17.33
N ASN A 67 -7.09 -22.81 17.36
CA ASN A 67 -6.37 -23.51 18.42
C ASN A 67 -6.54 -22.77 19.76
N LEU A 68 -6.40 -21.44 19.76
CA LEU A 68 -6.66 -20.63 20.95
C LEU A 68 -8.10 -20.81 21.45
N VAL A 69 -9.09 -20.67 20.56
CA VAL A 69 -10.51 -20.81 20.90
C VAL A 69 -10.79 -22.21 21.49
N ALA A 70 -10.24 -23.26 20.90
CA ALA A 70 -10.39 -24.62 21.41
C ALA A 70 -9.80 -24.79 22.83
N THR A 71 -8.61 -24.24 23.07
CA THR A 71 -7.94 -24.29 24.38
C THR A 71 -8.74 -23.57 25.47
N VAL A 72 -9.29 -22.38 25.18
CA VAL A 72 -9.96 -21.56 26.20
C VAL A 72 -11.42 -21.94 26.42
N LYS A 73 -12.08 -22.55 25.42
CA LYS A 73 -13.52 -22.88 25.47
C LYS A 73 -13.91 -23.77 26.66
N GLY A 74 -13.04 -24.69 27.08
CA GLY A 74 -13.30 -25.56 28.23
C GLY A 74 -13.38 -24.83 29.57
N TYR A 75 -12.64 -23.72 29.69
CA TYR A 75 -12.51 -22.93 30.91
C TYR A 75 -13.45 -21.71 30.93
N MET A 76 -13.79 -21.18 29.75
CA MET A 76 -14.58 -19.96 29.59
C MET A 76 -16.02 -20.25 29.15
N GLN A 77 -16.70 -21.19 29.82
CA GLN A 77 -18.04 -21.64 29.40
C GLN A 77 -19.11 -20.54 29.42
N HIS A 78 -18.93 -19.52 30.26
CA HIS A 78 -19.84 -18.36 30.35
C HIS A 78 -19.54 -17.28 29.30
N GLU A 79 -18.43 -17.36 28.58
CA GLU A 79 -17.96 -16.33 27.63
C GLU A 79 -18.25 -16.69 26.17
N ARG A 80 -19.37 -17.41 25.93
CA ARG A 80 -19.72 -17.93 24.60
C ARG A 80 -19.80 -16.81 23.55
N PHE A 81 -20.37 -15.67 23.93
CA PHE A 81 -20.48 -14.49 23.06
C PHE A 81 -19.10 -13.98 22.60
N THR A 82 -18.13 -13.94 23.51
CA THR A 82 -16.75 -13.54 23.19
C THR A 82 -16.09 -14.51 22.21
N LEU A 83 -16.22 -15.83 22.44
CA LEU A 83 -15.63 -16.86 21.56
C LEU A 83 -16.28 -16.89 20.17
N GLU A 84 -17.59 -16.60 20.10
CA GLU A 84 -18.32 -16.46 18.85
C GLU A 84 -17.88 -15.20 18.09
N ALA A 85 -17.72 -14.07 18.77
CA ALA A 85 -17.21 -12.84 18.18
C ALA A 85 -15.81 -13.03 17.57
N VAL A 86 -14.92 -13.76 18.25
CA VAL A 86 -13.57 -14.10 17.74
C VAL A 86 -13.66 -14.97 16.49
N THR A 87 -14.49 -16.02 16.52
CA THR A 87 -14.69 -16.90 15.36
C THR A 87 -15.27 -16.14 14.16
N SER A 88 -16.25 -15.28 14.40
CA SER A 88 -16.90 -14.45 13.38
C SER A 88 -15.93 -13.43 12.77
N ALA A 89 -15.20 -12.69 13.60
CA ALA A 89 -14.19 -11.72 13.12
C ALA A 89 -13.09 -12.40 12.29
N ARG A 90 -12.66 -13.60 12.70
CA ARG A 90 -11.71 -14.40 11.92
C ARG A 90 -12.27 -14.77 10.55
N ALA A 91 -13.51 -15.22 10.48
CA ALA A 91 -14.15 -15.57 9.21
C ALA A 91 -14.25 -14.34 8.28
N ALA A 92 -14.65 -13.18 8.82
CA ALA A 92 -14.68 -11.92 8.08
C ALA A 92 -13.29 -11.52 7.54
N ALA A 93 -12.24 -11.63 8.36
CA ALA A 93 -10.86 -11.34 7.96
C ALA A 93 -10.36 -12.27 6.84
N ILE A 94 -10.64 -13.58 6.93
CA ILE A 94 -10.29 -14.54 5.87
C ILE A 94 -11.01 -14.23 4.55
N ASN A 95 -12.29 -13.89 4.63
CA ASN A 95 -13.08 -13.54 3.45
C ASN A 95 -12.54 -12.27 2.77
N ALA A 96 -12.25 -11.23 3.56
CA ALA A 96 -11.64 -10.00 3.05
C ALA A 96 -10.25 -10.26 2.43
N ARG A 97 -9.45 -11.14 3.03
CA ARG A 97 -8.11 -11.49 2.52
C ARG A 97 -8.19 -12.15 1.15
N THR A 98 -9.19 -13.02 0.95
CA THR A 98 -9.42 -13.71 -0.32
C THR A 98 -9.79 -12.72 -1.43
N ALA A 99 -10.52 -11.64 -1.11
CA ALA A 99 -10.83 -10.57 -2.06
C ALA A 99 -9.56 -9.82 -2.52
N VAL A 100 -8.60 -9.58 -1.63
CA VAL A 100 -7.32 -8.95 -2.00
C VAL A 100 -6.44 -9.88 -2.84
N SER A 101 -6.42 -11.18 -2.55
CA SER A 101 -5.68 -12.16 -3.36
C SER A 101 -6.18 -12.22 -4.81
N ALA A 102 -7.47 -11.97 -5.04
CA ALA A 102 -8.06 -11.95 -6.38
C ALA A 102 -7.66 -10.71 -7.19
N ASN A 103 -7.43 -9.56 -6.54
CA ASN A 103 -6.97 -8.32 -7.18
C ASN A 103 -5.90 -7.62 -6.32
N PRO A 104 -4.62 -8.05 -6.42
CA PRO A 104 -3.53 -7.44 -5.68
C PRO A 104 -3.33 -5.97 -6.08
N GLY A 105 -3.62 -5.05 -5.16
CA GLY A 105 -3.53 -3.60 -5.40
C GLY A 105 -4.88 -2.90 -5.58
N ASP A 106 -6.00 -3.61 -5.48
CA ASP A 106 -7.31 -2.97 -5.37
C ASP A 106 -7.43 -2.20 -4.04
N VAL A 107 -7.78 -0.92 -4.14
CA VAL A 107 -7.85 -0.01 -3.00
C VAL A 107 -8.97 -0.43 -2.04
N GLY A 108 -10.14 -0.79 -2.59
CA GLY A 108 -11.31 -1.18 -1.81
C GLY A 108 -11.08 -2.48 -1.03
N ALA A 109 -10.53 -3.49 -1.69
CA ALA A 109 -10.22 -4.78 -1.07
C ALA A 109 -9.16 -4.63 0.02
N THR A 110 -8.12 -3.81 -0.21
CA THR A 110 -7.06 -3.58 0.78
C THR A 110 -7.61 -2.91 2.04
N LEU A 111 -8.47 -1.89 1.88
CA LEU A 111 -9.12 -1.21 3.00
C LEU A 111 -10.09 -2.14 3.75
N ALA A 112 -10.89 -2.92 3.02
CA ALA A 112 -11.80 -3.90 3.61
C ALA A 112 -11.03 -4.96 4.43
N LEU A 113 -9.90 -5.43 3.92
CA LEU A 113 -9.00 -6.32 4.66
C LEU A 113 -8.44 -5.64 5.91
N ALA A 114 -7.89 -4.43 5.80
CA ALA A 114 -7.34 -3.71 6.95
C ALA A 114 -8.39 -3.50 8.06
N ASN A 115 -9.63 -3.19 7.71
CA ASN A 115 -10.75 -3.07 8.64
C ASN A 115 -11.10 -4.41 9.32
N ALA A 116 -11.21 -5.49 8.54
CA ALA A 116 -11.52 -6.80 9.08
C ALA A 116 -10.41 -7.33 10.01
N GLU A 117 -9.14 -7.10 9.64
CA GLU A 117 -7.99 -7.46 10.48
C GLU A 117 -7.94 -6.61 11.76
N GLY A 118 -8.32 -5.33 11.71
CA GLY A 118 -8.46 -4.46 12.88
C GLY A 118 -9.55 -4.94 13.84
N ALA A 119 -10.70 -5.35 13.31
CA ALA A 119 -11.78 -5.93 14.10
C ALA A 119 -11.35 -7.25 14.78
N LEU A 120 -10.65 -8.12 14.04
CA LEU A 120 -10.09 -9.36 14.60
C LEU A 120 -9.07 -9.05 15.72
N GLN A 121 -8.19 -8.07 15.51
CA GLN A 121 -7.23 -7.64 16.53
C GLN A 121 -7.92 -7.19 17.82
N ALA A 122 -8.98 -6.38 17.70
CA ALA A 122 -9.73 -5.86 18.83
C ALA A 122 -10.38 -6.98 19.66
N VAL A 123 -11.07 -7.93 19.01
CA VAL A 123 -11.71 -9.04 19.72
C VAL A 123 -10.71 -10.02 20.32
N LEU A 124 -9.56 -10.25 19.68
CA LEU A 124 -8.47 -11.04 20.25
C LEU A 124 -7.87 -10.35 21.49
N GLY A 125 -7.69 -9.03 21.46
CA GLY A 125 -7.27 -8.26 22.63
C GLY A 125 -8.24 -8.41 23.80
N GLN A 126 -9.54 -8.32 23.53
CA GLN A 126 -10.59 -8.54 24.54
C GLN A 126 -10.55 -9.97 25.11
N LEU A 127 -10.32 -10.97 24.26
CA LEU A 127 -10.16 -12.36 24.70
C LEU A 127 -8.95 -12.51 25.65
N MET A 128 -7.80 -11.92 25.33
CA MET A 128 -6.61 -11.98 26.18
C MET A 128 -6.86 -11.36 27.56
N ILE A 129 -7.54 -10.21 27.61
CA ILE A 129 -7.93 -9.57 28.88
C ILE A 129 -8.84 -10.47 29.70
N LEU A 130 -9.79 -11.15 29.05
CA LEU A 130 -10.67 -12.10 29.74
C LEU A 130 -9.90 -13.30 30.30
N MET A 131 -8.94 -13.85 29.54
CA MET A 131 -8.11 -14.97 29.98
C MET A 131 -7.37 -14.66 31.30
N GLU A 132 -7.00 -13.41 31.54
CA GLU A 132 -6.34 -13.01 32.80
C GLU A 132 -7.21 -13.18 34.05
N ARG A 133 -8.54 -13.27 33.87
CA ARG A 133 -9.52 -13.50 34.95
C ARG A 133 -9.67 -14.98 35.31
N TYR A 134 -9.07 -15.89 34.55
CA TYR A 134 -9.15 -17.34 34.75
C TYR A 134 -7.78 -17.90 35.18
N PRO A 135 -7.52 -18.12 36.48
CA PRO A 135 -6.23 -18.59 36.98
C PRO A 135 -5.75 -19.88 36.33
N ASP A 136 -6.65 -20.82 36.07
CA ASP A 136 -6.31 -22.11 35.43
C ASP A 136 -5.80 -21.91 33.99
N LEU A 137 -6.35 -20.93 33.25
CA LEU A 137 -5.85 -20.57 31.92
C LEU A 137 -4.50 -19.87 31.99
N LYS A 138 -4.28 -19.03 33.01
CA LYS A 138 -2.98 -18.38 33.23
C LYS A 138 -1.88 -19.39 33.56
N ALA A 139 -2.23 -20.52 34.18
CA ALA A 139 -1.30 -21.60 34.46
C ALA A 139 -1.16 -22.61 33.31
N ASN A 140 -1.98 -22.50 32.26
CA ASN A 140 -1.97 -23.43 31.14
C ASN A 140 -0.87 -23.06 30.12
N ASN A 141 0.20 -23.85 30.08
CA ASN A 141 1.33 -23.61 29.16
C ASN A 141 0.93 -23.51 27.69
N ASN A 142 -0.03 -24.33 27.22
CA ASN A 142 -0.49 -24.27 25.83
C ASN A 142 -1.23 -22.96 25.53
N ALA A 143 -2.03 -22.47 26.48
CA ALA A 143 -2.75 -21.21 26.34
C ALA A 143 -1.77 -20.02 26.30
N LEU A 144 -0.76 -20.02 27.18
CA LEU A 144 0.29 -19.01 27.21
C LEU A 144 1.12 -18.99 25.92
N GLN A 145 1.52 -20.16 25.42
CA GLN A 145 2.28 -20.26 24.17
C GLN A 145 1.50 -19.71 22.97
N LEU A 146 0.21 -20.06 22.84
CA LEU A 146 -0.64 -19.53 21.77
C LEU A 146 -0.83 -18.01 21.89
N GLN A 147 -0.93 -17.49 23.11
CA GLN A 147 -0.95 -16.05 23.37
C GLN A 147 0.32 -15.37 22.86
N GLU A 148 1.48 -15.89 23.23
CA GLU A 148 2.79 -15.36 22.84
C GLU A 148 2.98 -15.42 21.32
N GLU A 149 2.59 -16.51 20.67
CA GLU A 149 2.65 -16.63 19.22
C GLU A 149 1.76 -15.61 18.51
N LEU A 150 0.54 -15.37 19.02
CA LEU A 150 -0.36 -14.35 18.48
C LEU A 150 0.20 -12.94 18.67
N VAL A 151 0.72 -12.62 19.85
CA VAL A 151 1.35 -11.30 20.13
C VAL A 151 2.57 -11.10 19.24
N SER A 152 3.43 -12.11 19.11
CA SER A 152 4.59 -12.08 18.22
C SER A 152 4.19 -11.89 16.75
N THR A 153 3.12 -12.55 16.32
CA THR A 153 2.55 -12.40 14.97
C THR A 153 2.01 -10.98 14.76
N GLU A 154 1.31 -10.41 15.75
CA GLU A 154 0.81 -9.03 15.67
C GLU A 154 1.94 -8.00 15.55
N ASN A 155 3.01 -8.18 16.33
CA ASN A 155 4.19 -7.32 16.22
C ASN A 155 4.81 -7.40 14.82
N ARG A 156 4.93 -8.61 14.23
CA ARG A 156 5.42 -8.79 12.86
C ARG A 156 4.49 -8.17 11.82
N ILE A 157 3.17 -8.25 12.01
CA ILE A 157 2.18 -7.57 11.16
C ILE A 157 2.40 -6.06 11.22
N ALA A 158 2.58 -5.48 12.40
CA ALA A 158 2.81 -4.04 12.57
C ALA A 158 4.08 -3.56 11.83
N PHE A 159 5.20 -4.29 11.97
CA PHE A 159 6.43 -3.97 11.22
C PHE A 159 6.26 -4.13 9.71
N ALA A 160 5.62 -5.20 9.25
CA ALA A 160 5.37 -5.41 7.82
C ALA A 160 4.44 -4.33 7.23
N ARG A 161 3.44 -3.89 8.02
CA ARG A 161 2.53 -2.80 7.67
C ARG A 161 3.28 -1.49 7.46
N GLN A 162 4.20 -1.14 8.35
CA GLN A 162 5.04 0.05 8.19
C GLN A 162 5.83 0.00 6.88
N ALA A 163 6.54 -1.10 6.62
CA ALA A 163 7.34 -1.26 5.40
C ALA A 163 6.49 -1.22 4.12
N TYR A 164 5.28 -1.80 4.15
CA TYR A 164 4.32 -1.73 3.05
C TYR A 164 3.84 -0.30 2.83
N ASN A 165 3.42 0.40 3.89
CA ASN A 165 2.94 1.78 3.81
C ASN A 165 4.03 2.72 3.27
N ASP A 166 5.30 2.53 3.67
CA ASP A 166 6.43 3.28 3.13
C ASP A 166 6.63 3.03 1.62
N ALA A 167 6.49 1.78 1.18
CA ALA A 167 6.56 1.43 -0.23
C ALA A 167 5.41 2.06 -1.03
N VAL A 168 4.19 2.02 -0.49
CA VAL A 168 3.00 2.65 -1.08
C VAL A 168 3.17 4.17 -1.18
N MET A 169 3.62 4.83 -0.11
CA MET A 169 3.88 6.27 -0.11
C MET A 169 4.90 6.65 -1.17
N THR A 170 6.00 5.88 -1.28
CA THR A 170 7.02 6.14 -2.29
C THR A 170 6.49 5.93 -3.71
N PHE A 171 5.67 4.90 -3.93
CA PHE A 171 5.03 4.64 -5.22
C PHE A 171 4.04 5.75 -5.59
N ASN A 172 3.09 6.05 -4.70
CA ASN A 172 2.06 7.08 -4.91
C ASN A 172 2.66 8.47 -5.11
N THR A 173 3.73 8.81 -4.38
CA THR A 173 4.46 10.07 -4.60
C THR A 173 5.05 10.13 -6.02
N LYS A 174 5.63 9.03 -6.49
CA LYS A 174 6.21 8.97 -7.85
C LYS A 174 5.15 9.09 -8.95
N LEU A 175 3.91 8.67 -8.69
CA LEU A 175 2.78 8.88 -9.59
C LEU A 175 2.33 10.35 -9.66
N ALA A 176 2.52 11.13 -8.59
CA ALA A 176 2.04 12.50 -8.48
C ALA A 176 3.05 13.57 -8.93
N VAL A 177 4.35 13.26 -8.91
CA VAL A 177 5.42 14.25 -9.15
C VAL A 177 5.74 14.41 -10.64
N PHE A 178 5.99 15.65 -11.08
CA PHE A 178 6.49 15.95 -12.42
C PHE A 178 7.99 15.61 -12.55
N PRO A 179 8.45 15.02 -13.67
CA PRO A 179 7.70 14.75 -14.91
C PRO A 179 7.01 13.37 -14.95
N ASP A 180 7.24 12.51 -13.97
CA ASP A 180 6.72 11.13 -13.91
C ASP A 180 5.20 11.00 -14.05
N VAL A 181 4.44 11.98 -13.54
CA VAL A 181 2.96 12.05 -13.65
C VAL A 181 2.45 11.89 -15.08
N LEU A 182 3.21 12.37 -16.08
CA LEU A 182 2.83 12.24 -17.49
C LEU A 182 2.88 10.78 -17.95
N VAL A 183 3.95 10.07 -17.59
CA VAL A 183 4.12 8.64 -17.90
C VAL A 183 3.12 7.81 -17.09
N ALA A 184 2.91 8.14 -15.82
CA ALA A 184 1.93 7.47 -14.98
C ALA A 184 0.53 7.51 -15.58
N ARG A 185 0.06 8.67 -16.05
CA ARG A 185 -1.24 8.81 -16.72
C ARG A 185 -1.29 8.12 -18.07
N LEU A 186 -0.23 8.24 -18.88
CA LEU A 186 -0.17 7.63 -20.21
C LEU A 186 -0.28 6.09 -20.15
N PHE A 187 0.31 5.47 -19.13
CA PHE A 187 0.30 4.02 -18.92
C PHE A 187 -0.69 3.56 -17.82
N SER A 188 -1.63 4.43 -17.42
CA SER A 188 -2.69 4.11 -16.45
C SER A 188 -2.19 3.51 -15.13
N PHE A 189 -1.08 4.01 -14.59
CA PHE A 189 -0.65 3.63 -13.25
C PHE A 189 -1.61 4.21 -12.20
N THR A 190 -2.21 3.32 -11.40
CA THR A 190 -3.10 3.68 -10.30
C THR A 190 -2.38 3.70 -8.96
N ALA A 191 -2.85 4.54 -8.04
CA ALA A 191 -2.35 4.59 -6.66
C ALA A 191 -2.72 3.32 -5.91
N ALA A 192 -1.85 2.91 -4.98
CA ALA A 192 -2.13 1.82 -4.04
C ALA A 192 -2.68 2.36 -2.72
N ALA A 193 -3.52 1.57 -2.05
CA ALA A 193 -4.02 1.90 -0.72
C ALA A 193 -2.95 1.64 0.35
N LEU A 194 -2.97 2.44 1.41
CA LEU A 194 -2.26 2.11 2.65
C LEU A 194 -3.00 0.99 3.37
N PHE A 195 -2.27 0.17 4.12
CA PHE A 195 -2.85 -0.88 4.94
C PHE A 195 -3.14 -0.31 6.33
N GLU A 196 -4.23 0.42 6.45
CA GLU A 196 -4.67 1.04 7.71
C GLU A 196 -6.15 0.77 7.93
N ALA A 197 -6.51 0.38 9.15
CA ALA A 197 -7.92 0.29 9.53
C ALA A 197 -8.48 1.72 9.59
N ASP A 198 -9.65 1.90 9.00
CA ASP A 198 -10.32 3.19 8.90
C ASP A 198 -10.70 3.68 10.30
N GLN A 199 -9.98 4.69 10.80
CA GLN A 199 -10.36 5.41 12.02
C GLN A 199 -11.35 6.54 11.73
N SER A 200 -12.00 6.51 10.55
CA SER A 200 -12.81 7.54 9.88
C SER A 200 -12.03 8.43 8.90
N ALA A 201 -12.29 8.23 7.60
CA ALA A 201 -12.34 9.28 6.58
C ALA A 201 -11.11 10.20 6.47
N ARG A 202 -9.88 9.66 6.43
CA ARG A 202 -8.80 10.37 5.73
C ARG A 202 -8.85 9.99 4.26
N ALA A 203 -9.77 10.65 3.56
CA ALA A 203 -9.80 10.68 2.12
C ALA A 203 -8.38 10.92 1.61
N LEU A 204 -7.80 9.91 0.96
CA LEU A 204 -6.76 10.17 -0.02
C LEU A 204 -7.32 11.27 -0.91
N PRO A 205 -6.64 12.42 -1.08
CA PRO A 205 -7.07 13.39 -2.05
C PRO A 205 -7.19 12.66 -3.38
N ASN A 206 -8.42 12.48 -3.86
CA ASN A 206 -8.64 12.04 -5.23
C ASN A 206 -8.21 13.24 -6.07
N VAL A 207 -6.94 13.29 -6.47
CA VAL A 207 -6.43 14.40 -7.27
C VAL A 207 -6.94 14.19 -8.68
N ASP A 208 -8.15 14.67 -8.91
CA ASP A 208 -8.80 14.70 -10.20
C ASP A 208 -8.31 15.94 -10.95
N PHE A 209 -7.23 15.77 -11.72
CA PHE A 209 -6.56 16.87 -12.42
C PHE A 209 -7.33 17.38 -13.65
N ASN A 210 -8.58 16.94 -13.83
CA ASN A 210 -9.45 17.41 -14.90
C ASN A 210 -10.48 18.46 -14.41
N ALA A 211 -10.43 18.85 -13.12
CA ALA A 211 -11.23 19.95 -12.62
C ALA A 211 -10.57 21.29 -13.02
N PRO A 212 -11.28 22.20 -13.74
CA PRO A 212 -10.77 23.53 -14.00
C PRO A 212 -10.53 24.25 -12.67
N ALA A 213 -9.36 24.86 -12.50
CA ALA A 213 -9.02 25.65 -11.33
C ALA A 213 -10.04 26.79 -11.16
N SER A 214 -11.01 26.61 -10.28
CA SER A 214 -11.88 27.70 -9.85
C SER A 214 -11.03 28.67 -9.03
N LEU A 215 -10.54 29.71 -9.70
CA LEU A 215 -9.94 30.88 -9.09
C LEU A 215 -11.00 31.56 -8.22
N GLU A 216 -11.11 31.13 -6.96
CA GLU A 216 -11.87 31.87 -5.96
C GLU A 216 -11.03 33.09 -5.59
N ALA A 217 -11.28 34.19 -6.29
CA ALA A 217 -10.71 35.50 -5.99
C ALA A 217 -11.02 35.87 -4.52
N PRO A 218 -10.09 36.54 -3.81
CA PRO A 218 -10.31 36.92 -2.42
C PRO A 218 -11.57 37.77 -2.30
N ARG A 219 -12.55 37.29 -1.51
CA ARG A 219 -13.73 38.08 -1.14
C ARG A 219 -13.25 39.34 -0.41
N ASN A 220 -13.43 40.46 -1.08
CA ASN A 220 -13.15 41.79 -0.57
C ASN A 220 -13.91 41.99 0.75
N THR A 221 -13.16 42.34 1.79
CA THR A 221 -13.69 42.87 3.05
C THR A 221 -14.27 44.24 2.78
N ASP A 222 -15.58 44.34 2.62
CA ASP A 222 -16.28 45.61 2.81
C ASP A 222 -17.76 45.36 3.12
N ASN A 223 -18.16 45.62 4.37
CA ASN A 223 -19.16 46.62 4.72
C ASN A 223 -19.65 46.40 6.16
N SER A 224 -19.39 47.42 6.98
CA SER A 224 -20.15 47.99 8.11
C SER A 224 -21.22 47.14 8.80
#